data_AF-A0AAV3P5T2-F1
#
_entry.id   AF-A0AAV3P5T2-F1
#
_cell.length_a   1.000
_cell.length_b   1.000
_cell.length_c   1.000
_cell.angle_alpha   90.00
_cell.angle_beta   90.00
_cell.angle_gamma   90.00
#
_symmetry.space_group_name_H-M   'P 1'
#
loop_
_entity.id
_entity.type
_entity.pdbx_description
1 polymer ?
#
loop_
_entity_poly.entity_id
_entity_poly.type
_entity_poly.pdbx_seq_one_letter_code
_entity_poly.pdbx_strand_id
1 'polypeptide(L)'
;MPMQMGTIGDSKRSLELGTVLLSYGTYTNLELLEHYGFLLNEYSNEKAFIVLEPDMYSLCSWPGDSLYICQNGKPSFALLSSLRLWATAPNQRRSSGHLACSGNLLSTDNEITVMKWLVKTCQGLLDALPTSVEQDELLGKLIKSAEDFPVNFEEQSSFIVELLSSLETNGIMDIIVGKRIKSISRFQFALKVKPDYDCTVLANG
;
A
#
# COMPACT_ATOMS: atom_id res chain seq x y z
N MET A 1 21.05 16.24 -17.82
CA MET A 1 21.94 15.49 -16.89
C MET A 1 21.93 14.03 -17.30
N PRO A 2 23.10 13.39 -17.45
CA PRO A 2 23.23 12.12 -18.16
C PRO A 2 22.74 10.95 -17.31
N MET A 3 21.93 10.08 -17.92
CA MET A 3 21.50 8.79 -17.38
C MET A 3 22.72 7.91 -17.10
N GLN A 4 22.92 7.52 -15.84
CA GLN A 4 23.83 6.44 -15.51
C GLN A 4 23.15 5.11 -15.84
N MET A 5 23.75 4.37 -16.78
CA MET A 5 23.40 2.98 -17.07
C MET A 5 23.73 2.11 -15.85
N GLY A 6 22.70 1.66 -15.15
CA GLY A 6 22.78 0.55 -14.21
C GLY A 6 22.88 -0.77 -14.99
N THR A 7 23.81 -1.60 -14.58
CA THR A 7 24.17 -2.90 -15.14
C THR A 7 22.98 -3.86 -15.25
N ILE A 8 22.87 -4.48 -16.43
CA ILE A 8 21.92 -5.54 -16.79
C ILE A 8 22.07 -6.72 -15.83
N GLY A 9 21.11 -6.88 -14.93
CA GLY A 9 20.96 -8.04 -14.06
C GLY A 9 19.61 -8.70 -14.32
N ASP A 10 19.68 -9.87 -14.95
CA ASP A 10 18.67 -10.93 -15.01
C ASP A 10 17.29 -10.60 -15.61
N SER A 11 17.21 -10.84 -16.93
CA SER A 11 15.97 -11.15 -17.64
C SER A 11 15.21 -12.27 -16.91
N LYS A 12 14.08 -11.95 -16.27
CA LYS A 12 13.21 -12.96 -15.66
C LYS A 12 11.90 -13.08 -16.45
N ARG A 13 11.95 -14.07 -17.34
CA ARG A 13 10.90 -14.84 -18.00
C ARG A 13 10.33 -14.25 -19.30
N SER A 14 10.66 -14.95 -20.39
CA SER A 14 10.01 -14.85 -21.68
C SER A 14 8.59 -15.41 -21.58
N LEU A 15 7.58 -14.58 -21.78
CA LEU A 15 6.21 -15.03 -22.04
C LEU A 15 6.14 -15.49 -23.49
N GLU A 16 5.67 -16.72 -23.71
CA GLU A 16 5.38 -17.23 -25.05
C GLU A 16 4.30 -16.32 -25.68
N LEU A 17 4.58 -15.80 -26.87
CA LEU A 17 3.90 -14.69 -27.58
C LEU A 17 4.42 -13.27 -27.27
N GLY A 18 5.65 -13.00 -27.69
CA GLY A 18 6.02 -11.74 -28.35
C GLY A 18 6.12 -10.47 -27.51
N THR A 19 5.87 -10.52 -26.20
CA THR A 19 5.97 -9.35 -25.32
C THR A 19 7.04 -9.59 -24.25
N VAL A 20 8.00 -8.66 -24.18
CA VAL A 20 9.04 -8.62 -23.13
C VAL A 20 8.62 -7.55 -22.14
N LEU A 21 8.27 -7.97 -20.91
CA LEU A 21 7.96 -7.04 -19.84
C LEU A 21 9.26 -6.69 -19.09
N LEU A 22 9.56 -5.40 -19.01
CA LEU A 22 10.68 -4.89 -18.21
C LEU A 22 10.18 -4.47 -16.83
N SER A 23 10.95 -4.79 -15.80
CA SER A 23 10.69 -4.28 -14.45
C SER A 23 11.08 -2.81 -14.37
N TYR A 24 10.15 -1.96 -13.96
CA TYR A 24 10.42 -0.53 -13.77
C TYR A 24 11.24 -0.27 -12.49
N GLY A 25 11.24 -1.21 -11.55
CA GLY A 25 11.87 -1.10 -10.24
C GLY A 25 10.94 -1.57 -9.13
N THR A 26 11.31 -1.24 -7.89
CA THR A 26 10.49 -1.48 -6.68
C THR A 26 9.60 -0.27 -6.42
N TYR A 27 8.48 -0.15 -7.13
CA TYR A 27 7.53 0.95 -6.96
C TYR A 27 6.26 0.47 -6.30
N THR A 28 5.82 1.12 -5.23
CA THR A 28 4.47 0.93 -4.68
C THR A 28 3.39 1.27 -5.72
N ASN A 29 2.18 0.76 -5.53
CA ASN A 29 1.06 1.10 -6.42
C ASN A 29 0.78 2.61 -6.47
N LEU A 30 1.00 3.33 -5.37
CA LEU A 30 0.85 4.78 -5.34
C LEU A 30 1.88 5.47 -6.26
N GLU A 31 3.14 5.03 -6.23
CA GLU A 31 4.20 5.54 -7.11
C GLU A 31 3.97 5.14 -8.57
N LEU A 32 3.51 3.92 -8.84
CA LEU A 32 3.14 3.48 -10.20
C LEU A 32 2.01 4.32 -10.77
N LEU A 33 1.00 4.62 -9.96
CA LEU A 33 -0.12 5.47 -10.36
C LEU A 33 0.35 6.91 -10.65
N GLU A 34 1.25 7.45 -9.83
CA GLU A 34 1.79 8.79 -10.01
C GLU A 34 2.67 8.91 -11.28
N HIS A 35 3.57 7.95 -11.49
CA HIS A 35 4.56 8.01 -12.57
C HIS A 35 4.06 7.47 -13.91
N TYR A 36 3.20 6.45 -13.87
CA TYR A 36 2.81 5.70 -15.06
C TYR A 36 1.29 5.58 -15.26
N GLY A 37 0.48 5.95 -14.27
CA GLY A 37 -0.96 6.00 -14.41
C GLY A 37 -1.67 4.64 -14.43
N PHE A 38 -1.05 3.59 -13.90
CA PHE A 38 -1.66 2.26 -13.76
C PHE A 38 -1.43 1.68 -12.36
N LEU A 39 -2.22 0.67 -12.00
CA LEU A 39 -2.15 -0.08 -10.74
C LEU A 39 -1.98 -1.57 -11.03
N LEU A 40 -1.39 -2.31 -10.09
CA LEU A 40 -1.21 -3.75 -10.19
C LEU A 40 -2.00 -4.46 -9.07
N ASN A 41 -2.84 -5.43 -9.45
CA ASN A 41 -3.84 -6.06 -8.57
C ASN A 41 -3.23 -6.99 -7.51
N GLU A 42 -2.11 -7.66 -7.81
CA GLU A 42 -1.41 -8.59 -6.90
C GLU A 42 0.05 -8.18 -6.74
N TYR A 43 0.27 -6.93 -6.34
CA TYR A 43 1.61 -6.37 -6.29
C TYR A 43 2.27 -6.51 -4.93
N SER A 44 3.32 -7.33 -4.87
CA SER A 44 4.02 -7.69 -3.64
C SER A 44 4.84 -6.58 -2.97
N ASN A 45 5.14 -5.47 -3.67
CA ASN A 45 5.91 -4.36 -3.08
C ASN A 45 5.02 -3.20 -2.58
N GLU A 46 3.74 -3.47 -2.30
CA GLU A 46 2.85 -2.62 -1.50
C GLU A 46 3.45 -2.36 -0.11
N LYS A 47 3.47 -1.08 0.29
CA LYS A 47 4.05 -0.59 1.56
C LYS A 47 3.12 0.43 2.19
N ALA A 48 2.79 0.23 3.46
CA ALA A 48 2.12 1.23 4.28
C ALA A 48 3.14 1.91 5.21
N PHE A 49 3.42 3.19 4.98
CA PHE A 49 4.39 3.95 5.79
C PHE A 49 3.82 4.29 7.17
N ILE A 50 4.64 4.15 8.20
CA ILE A 50 4.29 4.44 9.60
C ILE A 50 5.01 5.69 10.06
N VAL A 51 4.24 6.69 10.47
CA VAL A 51 4.77 7.91 11.06
C VAL A 51 5.06 7.64 12.54
N LEU A 52 6.33 7.75 12.92
CA LEU A 52 6.76 7.64 14.31
C LEU A 52 6.50 8.95 15.06
N GLU A 53 6.22 8.86 16.36
CA GLU A 53 6.16 10.03 17.24
C GLU A 53 7.55 10.71 17.30
N PRO A 54 7.63 12.04 17.52
CA PRO A 54 8.90 12.78 17.51
C PRO A 54 9.96 12.19 18.45
N ASP A 55 9.55 11.76 19.63
CA ASP A 55 10.43 11.17 20.65
C ASP A 55 11.03 9.84 20.17
N MET A 56 10.25 9.06 19.42
CA MET A 56 10.68 7.79 18.83
C MET A 56 11.60 8.03 17.65
N TYR A 57 11.25 9.01 16.80
CA TYR A 57 12.04 9.38 15.63
C TYR A 57 13.43 9.91 16.03
N SER A 58 13.54 10.61 17.17
CA SER A 58 14.84 11.06 17.70
C SER A 58 15.83 9.92 17.98
N LEU A 59 15.32 8.70 18.22
CA LEU A 59 16.12 7.50 18.45
C LEU A 59 16.33 6.69 17.16
N CYS A 60 15.64 7.05 16.08
CA CYS A 60 15.70 6.38 14.80
C CYS A 60 16.95 6.80 14.03
N SER A 61 17.74 5.84 13.57
CA SER A 61 18.87 6.10 12.66
C SER A 61 18.48 5.95 11.18
N TRP A 62 17.22 5.66 10.90
CA TRP A 62 16.71 5.33 9.57
C TRP A 62 15.91 6.48 8.96
N PRO A 63 15.91 6.64 7.63
CA PRO A 63 15.03 7.60 6.97
C PRO A 63 13.55 7.17 7.08
N GLY A 64 12.64 8.13 6.97
CA GLY A 64 11.19 7.87 7.07
C GLY A 64 10.70 6.83 6.06
N ASP A 65 11.28 6.84 4.85
CA ASP A 65 10.93 5.94 3.75
C ASP A 65 11.32 4.47 4.02
N SER A 66 12.07 4.20 5.10
CA SER A 66 12.38 2.84 5.55
C SER A 66 11.39 2.32 6.60
N LEU A 67 10.48 3.18 7.10
CA LEU A 67 9.57 2.87 8.20
C LEU A 67 8.19 2.49 7.64
N TYR A 68 8.05 1.24 7.24
CA TYR A 68 6.80 0.75 6.64
C TYR A 68 6.42 -0.66 7.10
N ILE A 69 5.18 -1.04 6.79
CA ILE A 69 4.62 -2.38 6.88
C ILE A 69 4.42 -2.91 5.46
N CYS A 70 4.89 -4.12 5.20
CA CYS A 70 4.68 -4.80 3.92
C CYS A 70 3.25 -5.34 3.79
N GLN A 71 2.81 -5.61 2.56
CA GLN A 71 1.51 -6.25 2.29
C GLN A 71 1.27 -7.56 3.08
N ASN A 72 2.32 -8.32 3.36
CA ASN A 72 2.24 -9.55 4.16
C ASN A 72 2.06 -9.31 5.68
N GLY A 73 1.85 -8.06 6.09
CA GLY A 73 1.69 -7.65 7.48
C GLY A 73 3.00 -7.59 8.27
N LYS A 74 4.16 -7.90 7.66
CA LYS A 74 5.45 -7.84 8.34
C LYS A 74 5.95 -6.40 8.36
N PRO A 75 6.32 -5.87 9.54
CA PRO A 75 7.00 -4.59 9.62
C PRO A 75 8.41 -4.68 9.03
N SER A 76 8.85 -3.57 8.45
CA SER A 76 10.22 -3.39 8.00
C SER A 76 11.23 -3.52 9.15
N PHE A 77 12.45 -3.91 8.80
CA PHE A 77 13.55 -4.03 9.76
C PHE A 77 13.87 -2.70 10.47
N ALA A 78 13.86 -1.60 9.71
CA ALA A 78 14.11 -0.27 10.26
C ALA A 78 13.02 0.14 11.27
N LEU A 79 11.76 -0.18 10.98
CA LEU A 79 10.66 0.06 11.93
C LEU A 79 10.85 -0.77 13.20
N LEU A 80 11.05 -2.08 13.09
CA LEU A 80 11.24 -2.94 14.27
C LEU A 80 12.45 -2.55 15.12
N SER A 81 13.60 -2.29 14.50
CA SER A 81 14.81 -1.89 15.22
C SER A 81 14.61 -0.58 15.99
N SER A 82 13.93 0.40 15.38
CA SER A 82 13.61 1.68 16.02
C SER A 82 12.65 1.50 17.20
N LEU A 83 11.59 0.70 17.03
CA LEU A 83 10.62 0.43 18.09
C LEU A 83 11.23 -0.33 19.27
N ARG A 84 12.08 -1.33 19.01
CA ARG A 84 12.78 -2.09 20.05
C ARG A 84 13.70 -1.20 20.88
N LEU A 85 14.43 -0.30 20.22
CA LEU A 85 15.30 0.65 20.89
C LEU A 85 14.49 1.65 21.73
N TRP A 86 13.37 2.15 21.21
CA TRP A 86 12.47 3.04 21.93
C TRP A 86 11.87 2.39 23.18
N ALA A 87 11.36 1.16 23.04
CA ALA A 87 10.76 0.39 24.14
C ALA A 87 11.79 -0.09 25.18
N THR A 88 13.09 0.08 24.92
CA THR A 88 14.13 -0.21 25.90
C THR A 88 14.24 0.95 26.90
N ALA A 89 14.43 0.62 28.18
CA ALA A 89 14.67 1.60 29.22
C ALA A 89 15.89 2.49 28.89
N PRO A 90 15.83 3.82 29.11
CA PRO A 90 16.87 4.76 28.67
C PRO A 90 18.29 4.42 29.14
N ASN A 91 18.42 3.83 30.33
CA ASN A 91 19.69 3.39 30.91
C ASN A 91 20.34 2.21 30.18
N GLN A 92 19.57 1.40 29.44
CA GLN A 92 20.05 0.20 28.75
C GLN A 92 20.21 0.41 27.24
N ARG A 93 19.66 1.49 26.66
CA ARG A 93 19.68 1.75 25.20
C ARG A 93 21.09 1.74 24.61
N ARG A 94 22.10 2.26 25.32
CA ARG A 94 23.49 2.29 24.82
C ARG A 94 24.10 0.89 24.75
N SER A 95 23.79 0.03 25.72
CA SER A 95 24.30 -1.35 25.76
C SER A 95 23.55 -2.26 24.79
N SER A 96 22.25 -2.08 24.59
CA SER A 96 21.42 -2.97 23.77
C SER A 96 21.09 -2.44 22.38
N GLY A 97 21.49 -1.21 22.04
CA GLY A 97 21.15 -0.61 20.74
C GLY A 97 21.69 -1.38 19.55
N HIS A 98 22.91 -1.92 19.66
CA HIS A 98 23.48 -2.77 18.61
C HIS A 98 22.67 -4.06 18.39
N LEU A 99 22.05 -4.61 19.44
CA LEU A 99 21.19 -5.79 19.34
C LEU A 99 19.86 -5.45 18.66
N ALA A 100 19.29 -4.29 18.96
CA ALA A 100 18.09 -3.79 18.28
C ALA A 100 18.35 -3.62 16.77
N CYS A 101 19.49 -2.99 16.43
CA CYS A 101 19.92 -2.76 15.05
C CYS A 101 20.47 -4.00 14.34
N SER A 102 20.64 -5.13 15.03
CA SER A 102 21.03 -6.41 14.42
C SER A 102 19.84 -7.37 14.25
N GLY A 103 18.63 -6.95 14.61
CA GLY A 103 17.42 -7.76 14.51
C GLY A 103 17.22 -8.78 15.63
N ASN A 104 18.07 -8.77 16.65
CA ASN A 104 17.96 -9.69 17.78
C ASN A 104 16.80 -9.30 18.70
N LEU A 105 16.22 -10.29 19.36
CA LEU A 105 15.22 -10.08 20.43
C LEU A 105 15.94 -9.52 21.66
N LEU A 106 15.40 -8.45 22.24
CA LEU A 106 15.98 -7.84 23.44
C LEU A 106 15.44 -8.50 24.73
N SER A 107 14.11 -8.57 24.83
CA SER A 107 13.38 -9.18 25.93
C SER A 107 11.95 -9.45 25.47
N THR A 108 11.30 -10.45 26.05
CA THR A 108 9.88 -10.76 25.78
C THR A 108 8.97 -9.57 26.08
N ASP A 109 9.23 -8.84 27.18
CA ASP A 109 8.44 -7.67 27.55
C ASP A 109 8.62 -6.49 26.57
N ASN A 110 9.81 -6.36 26.00
CA ASN A 110 10.11 -5.36 24.98
C ASN A 110 9.31 -5.66 23.71
N GLU A 111 9.36 -6.92 23.22
CA GLU A 111 8.61 -7.31 22.03
C GLU A 111 7.09 -7.17 22.22
N ILE A 112 6.56 -7.53 23.39
CA ILE A 112 5.13 -7.35 23.71
C ILE A 112 4.75 -5.87 23.65
N THR A 113 5.59 -4.98 24.21
CA THR A 113 5.35 -3.54 24.17
C THR A 113 5.39 -2.99 22.74
N VAL A 114 6.38 -3.40 21.96
CA VAL A 114 6.53 -3.01 20.54
C VAL A 114 5.33 -3.44 19.72
N MET A 115 4.93 -4.71 19.83
CA MET A 115 3.80 -5.25 19.05
C MET A 115 2.47 -4.64 19.49
N LYS A 116 2.25 -4.41 20.79
CA LYS A 116 1.07 -3.68 21.29
C LYS A 116 0.99 -2.26 20.74
N TRP A 117 2.11 -1.54 20.73
CA TRP A 117 2.17 -0.20 20.14
C TRP A 117 1.84 -0.27 18.65
N LEU A 118 2.45 -1.19 17.91
CA LEU A 118 2.24 -1.33 16.46
C LEU A 118 0.78 -1.63 16.12
N VAL A 119 0.14 -2.56 16.83
CA VAL A 119 -1.29 -2.86 16.65
C VAL A 119 -2.16 -1.64 16.90
N LYS A 120 -1.90 -0.90 18.00
CA LYS A 120 -2.64 0.32 18.33
C LYS A 120 -2.47 1.40 17.25
N THR A 121 -1.24 1.59 16.77
CA THR A 121 -0.96 2.56 15.70
C THR A 121 -1.65 2.16 14.40
N CYS A 122 -1.62 0.88 14.03
CA CYS A 122 -2.32 0.39 12.83
C CYS A 122 -3.83 0.58 12.95
N GLN A 123 -4.43 0.26 14.12
CA GLN A 123 -5.84 0.50 14.37
C GLN A 123 -6.17 1.98 14.23
N GLY A 124 -5.42 2.88 14.86
CA GLY A 124 -5.65 4.32 14.72
C GLY A 124 -5.50 4.84 13.29
N LEU A 125 -4.59 4.28 12.51
CA LEU A 125 -4.46 4.60 11.08
C LEU A 125 -5.64 4.10 10.26
N LEU A 126 -6.12 2.89 10.52
CA LEU A 126 -7.29 2.32 9.85
C LEU A 126 -8.57 3.07 10.22
N ASP A 127 -8.75 3.42 11.49
CA ASP A 127 -9.91 4.18 11.98
C ASP A 127 -9.97 5.60 11.41
N ALA A 128 -8.82 6.16 11.00
CA ALA A 128 -8.74 7.47 10.36
C ALA A 128 -9.10 7.44 8.87
N LEU A 129 -9.20 6.26 8.25
CA LEU A 129 -9.59 6.13 6.85
C LEU A 129 -11.11 6.33 6.70
N PRO A 130 -11.55 6.99 5.61
CA PRO A 130 -12.96 7.31 5.39
C PRO A 130 -13.79 6.11 4.93
N THR A 131 -13.16 5.03 4.48
CA THR A 131 -13.80 3.85 3.90
C THR A 131 -13.29 2.58 4.55
N SER A 132 -14.14 1.56 4.60
CA SER A 132 -13.76 0.21 5.04
C SER A 132 -13.32 -0.66 3.86
N VAL A 133 -12.59 -1.74 4.14
CA VAL A 133 -12.14 -2.69 3.11
C VAL A 133 -13.34 -3.29 2.36
N GLU A 134 -14.42 -3.59 3.07
CA GLU A 134 -15.63 -4.15 2.46
C GLU A 134 -16.30 -3.17 1.49
N GLN A 135 -16.32 -1.87 1.84
CA GLN A 135 -16.84 -0.83 0.97
C GLN A 135 -15.98 -0.68 -0.30
N ASP A 136 -14.66 -0.71 -0.15
CA ASP A 136 -13.72 -0.58 -1.27
C ASP A 136 -13.76 -1.83 -2.17
N GLU A 137 -13.94 -3.02 -1.62
CA GLU A 137 -14.15 -4.25 -2.40
C GLU A 137 -15.45 -4.22 -3.21
N LEU A 138 -16.55 -3.73 -2.60
CA LEU A 138 -17.82 -3.56 -3.30
C LEU A 138 -17.69 -2.56 -4.45
N LEU A 139 -17.00 -1.44 -4.20
CA LEU A 139 -16.70 -0.46 -5.23
C LEU A 139 -15.83 -1.07 -6.35
N GLY A 140 -14.84 -1.87 -6.00
CA GLY A 140 -14.01 -2.59 -6.97
C GLY A 140 -14.80 -3.57 -7.84
N LYS A 141 -15.68 -4.38 -7.23
CA LYS A 141 -16.58 -5.30 -7.98
C LYS A 141 -17.53 -4.54 -8.90
N LEU A 142 -18.07 -3.42 -8.43
CA LEU A 142 -18.94 -2.55 -9.20
C LEU A 142 -18.23 -2.00 -10.43
N ILE A 143 -17.03 -1.45 -10.27
CA ILE A 143 -16.27 -0.88 -11.39
C ILE A 143 -15.95 -1.97 -12.42
N LYS A 144 -15.55 -3.16 -11.98
CA LYS A 144 -15.34 -4.31 -12.87
C LYS A 144 -16.62 -4.67 -13.63
N SER A 145 -17.78 -4.71 -12.96
CA SER A 145 -19.05 -4.99 -13.64
C SER A 145 -19.43 -3.91 -14.65
N ALA A 146 -19.11 -2.64 -14.40
CA ALA A 146 -19.37 -1.53 -15.32
C ALA A 146 -18.47 -1.55 -16.57
N GLU A 147 -17.29 -2.18 -16.50
CA GLU A 147 -16.41 -2.42 -17.65
C GLU A 147 -16.99 -3.49 -18.61
N ASP A 148 -17.78 -4.43 -18.08
CA ASP A 148 -18.36 -5.55 -18.84
C ASP A 148 -19.65 -5.16 -19.62
N PHE A 149 -20.22 -3.97 -19.39
CA PHE A 149 -21.42 -3.50 -20.09
C PHE A 149 -21.06 -2.59 -21.27
N PRO A 150 -21.44 -2.95 -22.52
CA PRO A 150 -21.31 -2.05 -23.65
C PRO A 150 -22.25 -0.86 -23.47
N VAL A 151 -21.66 0.33 -23.53
CA VAL A 151 -22.26 1.67 -23.39
C VAL A 151 -23.65 1.78 -24.05
N ASN A 152 -24.72 1.68 -23.27
CA ASN A 152 -26.06 2.10 -23.67
C ASN A 152 -26.63 3.03 -22.59
N PHE A 153 -26.72 4.33 -22.91
CA PHE A 153 -26.86 5.44 -21.95
C PHE A 153 -28.23 5.52 -21.24
N GLU A 154 -29.26 4.81 -21.70
CA GLU A 154 -30.64 4.97 -21.19
C GLU A 154 -30.96 4.06 -19.99
N GLU A 155 -30.40 2.85 -19.92
CA GLU A 155 -30.58 1.94 -18.77
C GLU A 155 -29.65 2.28 -17.59
N GLN A 156 -28.57 3.04 -17.83
CA GLN A 156 -27.64 3.52 -16.80
C GLN A 156 -28.31 4.47 -15.80
N SER A 157 -29.41 5.15 -16.17
CA SER A 157 -30.03 6.15 -15.30
C SER A 157 -30.75 5.55 -14.09
N SER A 158 -31.33 4.34 -14.17
CA SER A 158 -31.96 3.73 -13.00
C SER A 158 -30.91 3.13 -12.07
N PHE A 159 -29.88 2.50 -12.63
CA PHE A 159 -28.79 1.89 -11.87
C PHE A 159 -27.94 2.94 -11.16
N ILE A 160 -27.60 4.07 -11.81
CA ILE A 160 -26.90 5.18 -11.16
C ILE A 160 -27.76 5.80 -10.04
N VAL A 161 -29.08 5.87 -10.21
CA VAL A 161 -29.99 6.38 -9.16
C VAL A 161 -30.07 5.41 -7.97
N GLU A 162 -30.14 4.10 -8.22
CA GLU A 162 -30.10 3.06 -7.17
C GLU A 162 -28.72 3.00 -6.47
N LEU A 163 -27.65 3.29 -7.22
CA LEU A 163 -26.28 3.40 -6.72
C LEU A 163 -26.10 4.62 -5.83
N LEU A 164 -26.57 5.80 -6.27
CA LEU A 164 -26.49 7.04 -5.51
C LEU A 164 -27.29 6.91 -4.21
N SER A 165 -28.46 6.28 -4.26
CA SER A 165 -29.27 6.02 -3.06
C SER A 165 -28.62 4.99 -2.13
N SER A 166 -27.96 3.95 -2.64
CA SER A 166 -27.19 3.00 -1.82
C SER A 166 -25.93 3.63 -1.18
N LEU A 167 -25.25 4.52 -1.90
CA LEU A 167 -24.10 5.28 -1.40
C LEU A 167 -24.51 6.36 -0.39
N GLU A 168 -25.70 6.94 -0.55
CA GLU A 168 -26.33 7.87 0.37
C GLU A 168 -26.75 7.16 1.67
N THR A 169 -27.31 5.94 1.59
CA THR A 169 -27.60 5.12 2.78
C THR A 169 -26.35 4.72 3.58
N ASN A 170 -25.19 4.66 2.92
CA ASN A 170 -23.91 4.30 3.53
C ASN A 170 -23.07 5.51 3.96
N GLY A 171 -23.56 6.75 3.79
CA GLY A 171 -22.86 7.98 4.20
C GLY A 171 -21.66 8.37 3.33
N ILE A 172 -21.52 7.76 2.14
CA ILE A 172 -20.32 7.90 1.27
C ILE A 172 -20.41 9.16 0.38
N MET A 173 -21.62 9.68 0.15
CA MET A 173 -21.87 10.85 -0.72
C MET A 173 -21.11 12.11 -0.28
N ASP A 174 -21.05 12.41 1.01
CA ASP A 174 -20.35 13.62 1.52
C ASP A 174 -18.83 13.57 1.28
N ILE A 175 -18.23 12.38 1.25
CA ILE A 175 -16.79 12.17 1.02
C ILE A 175 -16.45 12.35 -0.47
N ILE A 176 -17.32 11.86 -1.36
CA ILE A 176 -17.14 11.94 -2.82
C ILE A 176 -17.36 13.37 -3.32
N VAL A 177 -18.38 14.08 -2.81
CA VAL A 177 -18.72 15.45 -3.23
C VAL A 177 -17.67 16.46 -2.74
N GLY A 178 -17.05 16.22 -1.58
CA GLY A 178 -16.03 17.11 -1.00
C GLY A 178 -14.67 17.10 -1.72
N LYS A 179 -14.29 16.01 -2.40
CA LYS A 179 -12.98 15.87 -3.07
C LYS A 179 -13.11 15.68 -4.59
N ARG A 180 -13.38 16.80 -5.28
CA ARG A 180 -13.14 17.08 -6.72
C ARG A 180 -13.15 15.88 -7.69
N ILE A 181 -14.21 15.86 -8.50
CA ILE A 181 -14.47 15.11 -9.76
C ILE A 181 -13.28 14.97 -10.74
N LYS A 182 -12.22 15.80 -10.63
CA LYS A 182 -11.03 15.73 -11.50
C LYS A 182 -10.16 14.48 -11.28
N SER A 183 -10.29 13.80 -10.14
CA SER A 183 -9.52 12.58 -9.84
C SER A 183 -10.13 11.34 -10.49
N ILE A 184 -11.47 11.30 -10.61
CA ILE A 184 -12.21 10.11 -11.07
C ILE A 184 -11.84 9.72 -12.49
N SER A 185 -11.65 10.68 -13.40
CA SER A 185 -11.27 10.38 -14.79
C SER A 185 -9.88 9.74 -14.92
N ARG A 186 -8.95 10.08 -14.02
CA ARG A 186 -7.60 9.48 -13.97
C ARG A 186 -7.64 8.09 -13.35
N PHE A 187 -8.41 7.91 -12.28
CA PHE A 187 -8.67 6.60 -11.68
C PHE A 187 -9.38 5.66 -12.67
N GLN A 188 -10.40 6.14 -13.40
CA GLN A 188 -11.07 5.37 -14.45
C GLN A 188 -10.12 5.01 -15.59
N PHE A 189 -9.18 5.88 -15.95
CA PHE A 189 -8.15 5.55 -16.93
C PHE A 189 -7.19 4.48 -16.40
N ALA A 190 -6.75 4.59 -15.16
CA ALA A 190 -5.87 3.60 -14.52
C ALA A 190 -6.53 2.22 -14.36
N LEU A 191 -7.85 2.18 -14.15
CA LEU A 191 -8.64 0.95 -14.11
C LEU A 191 -8.88 0.36 -15.50
N LYS A 192 -9.10 1.23 -16.51
CA LYS A 192 -9.20 0.81 -17.93
C LYS A 192 -7.90 0.25 -18.50
N VAL A 193 -6.75 0.73 -18.03
CA VAL A 193 -5.44 0.10 -18.32
C VAL A 193 -5.32 -1.11 -17.40
N LYS A 194 -6.16 -2.11 -17.65
CA LYS A 194 -6.13 -3.43 -17.04
C LYS A 194 -5.35 -4.30 -18.01
N PRO A 195 -4.03 -4.44 -17.87
CA PRO A 195 -3.39 -5.51 -18.58
C PRO A 195 -3.81 -6.83 -17.91
N ASP A 196 -4.41 -7.73 -18.68
CA ASP A 196 -4.66 -9.11 -18.28
C ASP A 196 -3.31 -9.80 -18.03
N TYR A 197 -2.82 -9.75 -16.79
CA TYR A 197 -1.66 -10.50 -16.37
C TYR A 197 -2.05 -11.43 -15.22
N ASP A 198 -1.96 -12.72 -15.50
CA ASP A 198 -2.12 -13.80 -14.54
C ASP A 198 -0.87 -13.83 -13.62
N CYS A 199 -1.01 -13.33 -12.40
CA CYS A 199 0.09 -13.22 -11.42
C CYS A 199 0.31 -14.50 -10.60
N THR A 200 -0.40 -15.59 -10.89
CA THR A 200 -0.32 -16.85 -10.12
C THR A 200 1.06 -17.55 -10.19
N VAL A 201 2.01 -17.06 -10.99
CA VAL A 201 3.34 -17.67 -11.16
C VAL A 201 4.45 -16.99 -10.32
N LEU A 202 4.11 -16.04 -9.45
CA LEU A 202 5.10 -15.35 -8.59
C LEU A 202 5.24 -15.93 -7.18
N ALA A 203 4.44 -16.94 -6.79
CA ALA A 203 4.40 -17.44 -5.41
C ALA A 203 5.37 -18.59 -5.06
N ASN A 204 6.13 -19.14 -6.02
CA ASN A 204 7.11 -20.20 -5.74
C ASN A 204 8.51 -19.78 -6.23
N GLY A 205 9.34 -19.32 -5.30
CA GLY A 205 10.75 -18.99 -5.50
C GLY A 205 11.42 -18.60 -4.20
#